data_AF-A0A397NAH8-F1
#
_entry.id   AF-A0A397NAH8-F1
#
_cell.length_a   1.000
_cell.length_b   1.000
_cell.length_c   1.000
_cell.angle_alpha   90.00
_cell.angle_beta   90.00
_cell.angle_gamma   90.00
#
_symmetry.space_group_name_H-M   'P 1'
#
loop_
_entity.id
_entity.type
_entity.pdbx_description
1 polymer ?
#
loop_
_entity_poly.entity_id
_entity_poly.type
_entity_poly.pdbx_seq_one_letter_code
_entity_poly.pdbx_strand_id
1 'polypeptide(L)'
;MDRNTFIANLHRIGSGAAADGQPWPERHQLPGRCLALADADCALSGLRVVLEMLLAAERTRQNGEPEQYVGDRVMEGLVMACQSLCAQAVGRLQPEG
;
A
#
# COMPACT_ATOMS: atom_id res chain seq x y z
N MET A 1 2.48 -10.57 -24.86
CA MET A 1 1.72 -10.47 -23.60
C MET A 1 0.74 -11.63 -23.60
N ASP A 2 0.93 -12.60 -22.71
CA ASP A 2 0.16 -13.85 -22.73
C ASP A 2 -1.31 -13.57 -22.32
N ARG A 3 -2.26 -14.13 -23.06
CA ARG A 3 -3.71 -13.95 -22.81
C ARG A 3 -4.10 -14.44 -21.40
N ASN A 4 -3.27 -15.30 -20.81
CA ASN A 4 -3.45 -15.84 -19.47
C ASN A 4 -2.93 -14.95 -18.33
N THR A 5 -2.18 -13.87 -18.59
CA THR A 5 -1.61 -13.05 -17.50
C THR A 5 -2.70 -12.37 -16.65
N PHE A 6 -3.78 -11.90 -17.27
CA PHE A 6 -4.90 -11.27 -16.55
C PHE A 6 -5.64 -12.27 -15.66
N ILE A 7 -5.99 -13.44 -16.19
CA ILE A 7 -6.66 -14.52 -15.44
C ILE A 7 -5.76 -15.03 -14.31
N ALA A 8 -4.45 -15.16 -14.55
CA ALA A 8 -3.48 -15.53 -13.52
C ALA A 8 -3.41 -14.47 -12.41
N ASN A 9 -3.46 -13.18 -12.75
CA ASN A 9 -3.51 -12.10 -11.75
C ASN A 9 -4.81 -12.10 -10.96
N LEU A 10 -5.96 -12.35 -11.61
CA LEU A 10 -7.24 -12.51 -10.89
C LEU A 10 -7.20 -13.65 -9.88
N HIS A 11 -6.64 -14.80 -10.26
CA HIS A 11 -6.46 -15.91 -9.33
C HIS A 11 -5.55 -15.55 -8.16
N ARG A 12 -4.44 -14.85 -8.41
CA ARG A 12 -3.51 -14.40 -7.36
C ARG A 12 -4.16 -13.42 -6.38
N ILE A 13 -4.91 -12.44 -6.89
CA ILE A 13 -5.68 -11.50 -6.08
C ILE A 13 -6.68 -12.28 -5.21
N GLY A 14 -7.44 -13.19 -5.81
CA GLY A 14 -8.42 -14.02 -5.09
C GLY A 14 -7.82 -14.99 -4.08
N SER A 15 -6.54 -15.37 -4.22
CA SER A 15 -5.85 -16.25 -3.27
C SER A 15 -5.17 -15.53 -2.10
N GLY A 16 -5.21 -14.20 -2.04
CA GLY A 16 -4.45 -13.43 -1.06
C GLY A 16 -2.94 -13.50 -1.32
N ALA A 17 -2.52 -13.26 -2.57
CA ALA A 17 -1.12 -13.03 -2.88
C ALA A 17 -0.62 -11.75 -2.21
N ALA A 18 0.64 -11.75 -1.77
CA ALA A 18 1.32 -10.56 -1.26
C ALA A 18 1.40 -9.46 -2.34
N ALA A 19 1.78 -8.25 -1.95
CA ALA A 19 1.86 -7.09 -2.84
C ALA A 19 2.85 -7.26 -4.01
N ASP A 20 3.84 -8.15 -3.85
CA ASP A 20 4.77 -8.57 -4.92
C ASP A 20 4.17 -9.59 -5.91
N GLY A 21 2.91 -10.00 -5.68
CA GLY A 21 2.19 -10.98 -6.48
C GLY A 21 2.54 -12.44 -6.19
N GLN A 22 3.39 -12.72 -5.20
CA GLN A 22 3.73 -14.08 -4.77
C GLN A 22 2.71 -14.62 -3.76
N PRO A 23 2.54 -15.96 -3.65
CA PRO A 23 1.74 -16.55 -2.60
C PRO A 23 2.25 -16.14 -1.21
N TRP A 24 1.32 -15.99 -0.25
CA TRP A 24 1.72 -15.68 1.12
C TRP A 24 2.71 -16.72 1.66
N PRO A 25 3.85 -16.30 2.25
CA PRO A 25 4.97 -17.21 2.55
C PRO A 25 4.66 -18.17 3.71
N GLU A 26 3.78 -17.78 4.63
CA GLU A 26 3.39 -18.61 5.77
C GLU A 26 2.46 -19.74 5.31
N ARG A 27 2.88 -20.98 5.60
CA ARG A 27 2.10 -22.18 5.29
C ARG A 27 1.05 -22.41 6.39
N HIS A 28 -0.14 -22.90 5.99
CA HIS A 28 -1.27 -23.28 6.85
C HIS A 28 -2.16 -22.14 7.39
N GLN A 29 -2.06 -20.93 6.85
CA GLN A 29 -3.03 -19.88 7.15
C GLN A 29 -4.41 -20.23 6.55
N LEU A 30 -5.48 -19.85 7.26
CA LEU A 30 -6.83 -19.92 6.69
C LEU A 30 -6.93 -18.99 5.48
N PRO A 31 -7.68 -19.33 4.41
CA PRO A 31 -7.78 -18.48 3.21
C PRO A 31 -8.16 -17.02 3.51
N GLY A 32 -9.09 -16.80 4.45
CA GLY A 32 -9.47 -15.44 4.87
C GLY A 32 -8.32 -14.68 5.54
N ARG A 33 -7.45 -15.37 6.28
CA ARG A 33 -6.26 -14.77 6.89
C ARG A 33 -5.20 -14.42 5.84
N CYS A 34 -4.99 -15.26 4.82
CA CYS A 34 -4.12 -14.92 3.70
C CYS A 34 -4.59 -13.65 3.00
N LEU A 35 -5.90 -13.51 2.76
CA LEU A 35 -6.47 -12.32 2.13
C LEU A 35 -6.30 -11.06 3.00
N ALA A 36 -6.54 -11.15 4.30
CA ALA A 36 -6.32 -10.02 5.22
C ALA A 36 -4.84 -9.60 5.25
N LEU A 37 -3.92 -10.56 5.28
CA LEU A 37 -2.48 -10.27 5.26
C LEU A 37 -2.02 -9.67 3.92
N ALA A 38 -2.56 -10.15 2.80
CA ALA A 38 -2.34 -9.57 1.48
C ALA A 38 -2.86 -8.12 1.39
N ASP A 39 -4.06 -7.84 1.90
CA ASP A 39 -4.61 -6.48 1.98
C ASP A 39 -3.71 -5.57 2.84
N ALA A 40 -3.22 -6.07 3.97
CA ALA A 40 -2.31 -5.32 4.84
C ALA A 40 -0.99 -5.01 4.14
N ASP A 41 -0.39 -6.01 3.48
CA ASP A 41 0.87 -5.85 2.75
C ASP A 41 0.73 -4.89 1.56
N CYS A 42 -0.40 -4.94 0.86
CA CYS A 42 -0.76 -3.99 -0.19
C CYS A 42 -0.86 -2.56 0.37
N ALA A 43 -1.58 -2.37 1.48
CA ALA A 43 -1.72 -1.07 2.14
C ALA A 43 -0.38 -0.51 2.63
N LEU A 44 0.48 -1.35 3.21
CA LEU A 44 1.83 -0.96 3.65
C LEU A 44 2.74 -0.60 2.46
N SER A 45 2.65 -1.35 1.36
CA SER A 45 3.38 -1.05 0.13
C SER A 45 2.98 0.32 -0.45
N GLY A 46 1.67 0.62 -0.48
CA GLY A 46 1.16 1.94 -0.85
C GLY A 46 1.63 3.03 0.12
N LEU A 47 1.56 2.78 1.43
CA LEU A 47 2.00 3.72 2.47
C LEU A 47 3.47 4.12 2.29
N ARG A 48 4.35 3.17 1.98
CA ARG A 48 5.77 3.45 1.72
C ARG A 48 5.95 4.48 0.61
N VAL A 49 5.24 4.31 -0.52
CA VAL A 49 5.33 5.21 -1.66
C VAL A 49 4.81 6.61 -1.30
N VAL A 50 3.69 6.71 -0.58
CA VAL A 50 3.16 8.02 -0.16
C VAL A 50 4.11 8.72 0.82
N LEU A 51 4.77 7.99 1.71
CA LEU A 51 5.80 8.54 2.60
C LEU A 51 7.02 9.05 1.82
N GLU A 52 7.45 8.34 0.77
CA GLU A 52 8.51 8.82 -0.13
C GLU A 52 8.10 10.12 -0.84
N MET A 53 6.86 10.23 -1.30
CA MET A 53 6.31 11.46 -1.89
C MET A 53 6.26 12.61 -0.88
N LEU A 54 5.82 12.34 0.35
CA LEU A 54 5.79 13.33 1.43
C LEU A 54 7.19 13.85 1.76
N LEU A 55 8.19 12.96 1.83
CA LEU A 55 9.59 13.33 2.05
C LEU A 55 10.16 14.15 0.89
N ALA A 56 9.84 13.80 -0.35
CA ALA A 56 10.25 14.56 -1.52
C ALA A 56 9.63 15.97 -1.50
N ALA A 57 8.34 16.08 -1.21
CA ALA A 57 7.63 17.35 -1.10
C ALA A 57 8.21 18.23 0.02
N GLU A 58 8.53 17.65 1.18
CA GLU A 58 9.14 18.39 2.29
C GLU A 58 10.56 18.86 1.96
N ARG A 59 11.38 18.03 1.30
CA ARG A 59 12.72 18.43 0.83
C ARG A 59 12.65 19.58 -0.18
N THR A 60 11.67 19.55 -1.09
CA THR A 60 11.41 20.64 -2.05
C THR A 60 10.92 21.89 -1.35
N ARG A 61 10.05 21.78 -0.34
CA ARG A 61 9.60 22.92 0.48
C ARG A 61 10.76 23.62 1.21
N GLN A 62 11.74 22.84 1.68
CA GLN A 62 12.89 23.34 2.43
C GLN A 62 14.01 23.92 1.56
N ASN A 63 14.26 23.33 0.39
CA ASN A 63 15.48 23.59 -0.39
C ASN A 63 15.22 23.98 -1.85
N GLY A 64 13.99 23.89 -2.33
CA GLY A 64 13.61 24.18 -3.71
C GLY A 64 13.09 25.61 -3.89
N GLU A 65 12.86 25.97 -5.15
CA GLU A 65 12.19 27.23 -5.49
C GLU A 65 10.71 27.17 -5.10
N PRO A 66 10.08 28.30 -4.71
CA PRO A 66 8.69 28.33 -4.25
C PRO A 66 7.70 27.66 -5.23
N GLU A 67 7.94 27.76 -6.54
CA GLU A 67 7.08 27.19 -7.60
C GLU A 67 7.18 25.66 -7.69
N GLN A 68 8.22 25.07 -7.09
CA GLN A 68 8.42 23.62 -7.06
C GLN A 68 7.68 22.97 -5.88
N TYR A 69 7.29 23.75 -4.87
CA TYR A 69 6.53 23.26 -3.73
C TYR A 69 5.11 22.88 -4.15
N VAL A 70 4.69 21.68 -3.77
CA VAL A 70 3.37 21.13 -4.11
C VAL A 70 2.20 21.86 -3.42
N GLY A 71 2.49 22.71 -2.42
CA GLY A 71 1.50 23.48 -1.68
C GLY A 71 0.93 22.76 -0.46
N ASP A 72 0.45 23.55 0.50
CA ASP A 72 0.04 23.05 1.83
C ASP A 72 -1.13 22.06 1.77
N ARG A 73 -2.08 22.27 0.86
CA ARG A 73 -3.23 21.35 0.69
C ARG A 73 -2.82 20.00 0.13
N VAL A 74 -1.80 19.95 -0.73
CA VAL A 74 -1.26 18.69 -1.22
C VAL A 74 -0.50 17.98 -0.10
N MET A 75 0.28 18.70 0.71
CA MET A 75 0.93 18.15 1.90
C MET A 75 -0.07 17.55 2.89
N GLU A 76 -1.15 18.27 3.21
CA GLU A 76 -2.24 17.78 4.05
C GLU A 76 -2.87 16.49 3.48
N GLY A 77 -3.12 16.48 2.16
CA GLY A 77 -3.59 15.30 1.44
C GLY A 77 -2.68 14.08 1.57
N LEU A 78 -1.36 14.26 1.43
CA LEU A 78 -0.37 13.20 1.58
C LEU A 78 -0.34 12.65 3.01
N VAL A 79 -0.45 13.51 4.03
CA VAL A 79 -0.54 13.09 5.44
C VAL A 79 -1.81 12.28 5.69
N MET A 80 -2.96 12.74 5.19
CA MET A 80 -4.22 11.99 5.32
C MET A 80 -4.16 10.64 4.60
N ALA A 81 -3.54 10.57 3.43
CA ALA A 81 -3.32 9.31 2.71
C ALA A 81 -2.45 8.34 3.52
N CYS A 82 -1.36 8.82 4.12
CA CYS A 82 -0.53 8.01 5.03
C CYS A 82 -1.33 7.48 6.23
N GLN A 83 -2.14 8.32 6.87
CA GLN A 83 -2.98 7.92 8.00
C GLN A 83 -4.00 6.85 7.61
N SER A 84 -4.66 7.02 6.47
CA SER A 84 -5.67 6.08 5.96
C SER A 84 -5.08 4.71 5.63
N LEU A 85 -3.95 4.68 4.89
CA LEU A 85 -3.26 3.44 4.54
C LEU A 85 -2.73 2.71 5.78
N CYS A 86 -2.20 3.45 6.76
CA CYS A 86 -1.77 2.89 8.03
C CYS A 86 -2.96 2.28 8.81
N ALA A 87 -4.08 2.99 8.92
CA ALA A 87 -5.28 2.49 9.58
C ALA A 87 -5.84 1.23 8.89
N GLN A 88 -5.84 1.19 7.56
CA GLN A 88 -6.25 0.02 6.79
C GLN A 88 -5.33 -1.17 7.06
N ALA A 89 -4.01 -0.99 7.03
CA ALA A 89 -3.06 -2.04 7.34
C ALA A 89 -3.25 -2.59 8.75
N VAL A 90 -3.36 -1.71 9.76
CA VAL A 90 -3.58 -2.12 11.16
C VAL A 90 -4.88 -2.91 11.32
N GLY A 91 -5.98 -2.44 10.72
CA GLY A 91 -7.27 -3.11 10.79
C GLY A 91 -7.27 -4.52 10.17
N ARG A 92 -6.40 -4.77 9.19
CA ARG A 92 -6.23 -6.07 8.56
C ARG A 92 -5.27 -7.01 9.30
N LEU A 93 -4.34 -6.46 10.08
CA LEU A 93 -3.39 -7.25 10.87
C LEU A 93 -4.04 -7.84 12.13
N GLN A 94 -4.97 -7.11 12.75
CA GLN A 94 -5.70 -7.58 13.93
C GLN A 94 -6.54 -8.82 13.59
N PRO A 95 -6.50 -9.89 14.41
CA PRO A 95 -7.40 -11.03 14.23
C PRO A 95 -8.85 -10.57 14.43
N GLU A 96 -9.76 -11.08 13.59
CA GLU A 96 -11.19 -10.93 13.83
C GLU A 96 -11.50 -11.61 15.18
N GLY A 97 -12.07 -10.85 16.12
CA GLY A 97 -12.47 -11.33 17.44
C GLY A 97 -13.72 -12.19 17.42
#